data_AF-Q9ZZL8-F1
#
_entry.id   AF-Q9ZZL8-F1
#
_cell.length_a   1.000
_cell.length_b   1.000
_cell.length_c   1.000
_cell.angle_alpha   90.00
_cell.angle_beta   90.00
_cell.angle_gamma   90.00
#
_symmetry.space_group_name_H-M   'P 1'
#
loop_
_entity.id
_entity.type
_entity.pdbx_description
1 polymer ?
#
loop_
_entity_poly.entity_id
_entity_poly.type
_entity_poly.pdbx_seq_one_letter_code
_entity_poly.pdbx_strand_id
1 'polypeptide(L)'
;AILIPPLLILTSSNRLIQNRLSTLQMWVSKTFTKQLMLPVSLSGHKWASILLALTMLLMSLNLLGLLPYTFTPTTQLSMNMALAVPMWLATVLIGMRNQPTVSLGHLNPEGT
;
A
#
# COMPACT_ATOMS: atom_id res chain seq x y z
N ALA A 1 -11.69 1.17 -15.51
CA ALA A 1 -11.21 0.32 -14.39
C ALA A 1 -10.50 1.13 -13.30
N ILE A 2 -9.43 1.87 -13.61
CA ILE A 2 -8.56 2.52 -12.61
C ILE A 2 -9.27 3.52 -11.68
N LEU A 3 -10.29 4.24 -12.18
CA LEU A 3 -11.01 5.24 -11.39
C LEU A 3 -12.05 4.64 -10.42
N ILE A 4 -12.44 3.37 -10.60
CA ILE A 4 -13.50 2.73 -9.81
C ILE A 4 -13.04 2.51 -8.36
N PRO A 5 -11.85 1.96 -8.07
CA PRO A 5 -11.43 1.77 -6.70
C PRO A 5 -11.27 3.04 -5.86
N PRO A 6 -10.63 4.12 -6.36
CA PRO A 6 -10.56 5.37 -5.63
C PRO A 6 -11.95 5.89 -5.28
N LEU A 7 -12.92 5.79 -6.20
CA LEU A 7 -14.29 6.25 -5.96
C LEU A 7 -14.99 5.44 -4.86
N LEU A 8 -14.79 4.12 -4.81
CA LEU A 8 -15.42 3.24 -3.82
C LEU A 8 -14.79 3.30 -2.44
N ILE A 9 -13.49 3.57 -2.36
CA ILE A 9 -12.71 3.57 -1.11
C ILE A 9 -12.72 4.97 -0.45
N LEU A 10 -12.81 6.05 -1.23
CA LEU A 10 -12.67 7.43 -0.73
C LEU A 10 -13.99 8.12 -0.39
N THR A 11 -15.13 7.42 -0.35
CA THR A 11 -16.39 8.04 0.12
C THR A 11 -16.34 8.27 1.63
N SER A 12 -15.90 9.47 2.03
CA SER A 12 -15.99 9.91 3.40
C SER A 12 -17.37 10.50 3.69
N SER A 13 -17.86 10.28 4.91
CA SER A 13 -19.02 10.99 5.43
C SER A 13 -18.63 11.64 6.75
N ASN A 14 -19.03 12.90 6.94
CA ASN A 14 -18.79 13.66 8.16
C ASN A 14 -19.72 13.25 9.32
N ARG A 15 -20.52 12.20 9.14
CA ARG A 15 -21.47 11.71 10.15
C ARG A 15 -20.73 10.79 11.12
N LEU A 16 -21.00 10.94 12.42
CA LEU A 16 -20.44 10.08 13.46
C LEU A 16 -20.90 8.61 13.29
N ILE A 17 -22.19 8.44 12.97
CA ILE A 17 -22.76 7.14 12.58
C ILE A 17 -22.77 7.08 11.06
N GLN A 18 -21.98 6.17 10.52
CA GLN A 18 -21.88 5.97 9.08
C GLN A 18 -22.70 4.75 8.62
N ASN A 19 -22.79 4.55 7.30
CA ASN A 19 -23.47 3.41 6.72
C ASN A 19 -22.66 2.11 6.94
N ARG A 20 -23.35 0.96 6.89
CA ARG A 20 -22.72 -0.36 7.13
C ARG A 20 -21.50 -0.64 6.23
N LEU A 21 -21.54 -0.17 4.99
CA LEU A 21 -20.45 -0.37 4.05
C LEU A 21 -19.20 0.43 4.46
N SER A 22 -19.38 1.70 4.85
CA SER A 22 -18.24 2.55 5.25
C SER A 22 -17.67 2.14 6.62
N THR A 23 -18.50 1.60 7.54
CA THR A 23 -17.97 1.03 8.79
C THR A 23 -17.14 -0.22 8.52
N LEU A 24 -17.54 -1.08 7.59
CA LEU A 24 -16.74 -2.24 7.17
C LEU A 24 -15.44 -1.80 6.48
N GLN A 25 -15.49 -0.82 5.58
CA GLN A 25 -14.28 -0.27 4.95
C GLN A 25 -13.32 0.34 5.98
N MET A 26 -13.84 1.07 6.98
CA MET A 26 -13.03 1.64 8.06
C MET A 26 -12.44 0.55 8.97
N TRP A 27 -13.19 -0.52 9.25
CA TRP A 27 -12.69 -1.64 10.03
C TRP A 27 -11.57 -2.36 9.28
N VAL A 28 -11.75 -2.65 8.00
CA VAL A 28 -10.72 -3.26 7.13
C VAL A 28 -9.46 -2.41 7.08
N SER A 29 -9.58 -1.10 6.83
CA SER A 29 -8.41 -0.22 6.76
C SER A 29 -7.66 -0.12 8.10
N LYS A 30 -8.38 -0.10 9.22
CA LYS A 30 -7.79 -0.08 10.57
C LYS A 30 -7.06 -1.39 10.91
N THR A 31 -7.63 -2.53 10.55
CA THR A 31 -6.96 -3.83 10.82
C THR A 31 -5.73 -4.00 9.94
N PHE A 32 -5.80 -3.66 8.65
CA PHE A 32 -4.64 -3.71 7.75
C PHE A 32 -3.51 -2.78 8.19
N THR A 33 -3.81 -1.51 8.49
CA THR A 33 -2.78 -0.57 8.96
C THR A 33 -2.12 -1.04 10.24
N LYS A 34 -2.91 -1.56 11.20
CA LYS A 34 -2.37 -2.12 12.43
C LYS A 34 -1.41 -3.28 12.12
N GLN A 35 -1.82 -4.25 11.31
CA GLN A 35 -0.99 -5.42 10.99
C GLN A 35 0.28 -5.04 10.23
N LEU A 36 0.19 -4.10 9.29
CA LEU A 36 1.35 -3.63 8.52
C LEU A 36 2.38 -2.89 9.36
N MET A 37 1.94 -2.11 10.35
CA MET A 37 2.84 -1.25 11.14
C MET A 37 3.41 -1.93 12.40
N LEU A 38 2.85 -3.08 12.82
CA LEU A 38 3.34 -3.84 13.98
C LEU A 38 4.86 -4.10 13.98
N PRO A 39 5.49 -4.56 12.88
CA PRO A 39 6.93 -4.82 12.85
C PRO A 39 7.77 -3.57 12.50
N VAL A 40 7.13 -2.44 12.17
CA VAL A 40 7.80 -1.25 11.65
C VAL A 40 8.08 -0.26 12.78
N SER A 41 9.26 0.36 12.77
CA SER A 41 9.60 1.39 13.74
C SER A 41 8.72 2.64 13.62
N LEU A 42 8.69 3.47 14.67
CA LEU A 42 7.85 4.67 14.72
C LEU A 42 8.14 5.66 13.57
N SER A 43 9.39 5.76 13.13
CA SER A 43 9.78 6.61 11.99
C SER A 43 9.16 6.13 10.66
N GLY A 44 8.97 4.82 10.52
CA GLY A 44 8.33 4.20 9.35
C GLY A 44 6.82 4.38 9.30
N HIS A 45 6.15 4.73 10.40
CA HIS A 45 4.69 4.93 10.42
C HIS A 45 4.22 6.07 9.50
N LYS A 46 5.11 6.98 9.09
CA LYS A 46 4.83 8.00 8.06
C LYS A 46 4.40 7.37 6.72
N TRP A 47 4.85 6.14 6.44
CA TRP A 47 4.51 5.38 5.22
C TRP A 47 3.17 4.65 5.32
N ALA A 48 2.50 4.68 6.48
CA ALA A 48 1.27 3.92 6.68
C ALA A 48 0.17 4.29 5.67
N SER A 49 0.00 5.58 5.37
CA SER A 49 -1.04 6.05 4.45
C SER A 49 -0.79 5.58 3.01
N ILE A 50 0.45 5.67 2.52
CA ILE A 50 0.78 5.30 1.14
C ILE A 50 0.77 3.78 0.94
N LEU A 51 1.24 3.01 1.93
CA LEU A 51 1.18 1.54 1.90
C LEU A 51 -0.27 1.03 1.99
N LEU A 52 -1.09 1.67 2.81
CA LEU A 52 -2.53 1.37 2.87
C LEU A 52 -3.22 1.68 1.55
N ALA A 53 -2.95 2.85 0.95
CA ALA A 53 -3.54 3.22 -0.33
C ALA A 53 -3.16 2.25 -1.44
N LEU A 54 -1.87 1.85 -1.50
CA LEU A 54 -1.36 0.91 -2.50
C LEU A 54 -1.98 -0.48 -2.35
N THR A 55 -2.06 -1.01 -1.13
CA THR A 55 -2.67 -2.34 -0.88
C THR A 55 -4.16 -2.34 -1.22
N MET A 56 -4.91 -1.31 -0.81
CA MET A 56 -6.34 -1.18 -1.12
C MET A 56 -6.58 -1.03 -2.63
N LEU A 57 -5.73 -0.29 -3.35
CA LEU A 57 -5.81 -0.15 -4.81
C LEU A 57 -5.56 -1.49 -5.53
N LEU A 58 -4.51 -2.22 -5.17
CA LEU A 58 -4.18 -3.49 -5.82
C LEU A 58 -5.23 -4.56 -5.54
N MET A 59 -5.69 -4.68 -4.29
CA MET A 59 -6.73 -5.65 -3.92
C MET A 59 -8.03 -5.40 -4.69
N SER A 60 -8.48 -4.15 -4.76
CA SER A 60 -9.71 -3.78 -5.45
C SER A 60 -9.62 -3.96 -6.98
N LEU A 61 -8.49 -3.59 -7.60
CA LEU A 61 -8.27 -3.84 -9.03
C LEU A 61 -8.28 -5.34 -9.34
N ASN A 62 -7.60 -6.15 -8.53
CA ASN A 62 -7.56 -7.60 -8.74
C ASN A 62 -8.92 -8.25 -8.51
N LEU A 63 -9.70 -7.79 -7.53
CA LEU A 63 -11.06 -8.30 -7.28
C LEU A 63 -12.02 -7.94 -8.43
N LEU A 64 -11.92 -6.73 -8.98
CA LEU A 64 -12.71 -6.33 -10.16
C LEU A 64 -12.36 -7.16 -11.40
N GLY A 65 -11.14 -7.68 -11.49
CA GLY A 65 -10.70 -8.55 -12.58
C GLY A 65 -11.29 -9.96 -12.58
N LEU A 66 -11.97 -10.35 -11.49
CA LEU A 66 -12.69 -11.62 -11.44
C LEU A 66 -14.07 -11.55 -12.12
N LEU A 67 -14.56 -10.34 -12.43
CA LEU A 67 -15.83 -10.16 -13.12
C LEU A 67 -15.70 -10.52 -14.61
N PRO A 68 -16.75 -11.09 -15.24
CA PRO A 68 -16.70 -11.40 -16.65
C PRO A 68 -16.54 -10.13 -17.49
N TYR A 69 -15.73 -10.20 -18.54
CA TYR A 69 -15.46 -9.11 -19.48
C TYR A 69 -14.85 -7.83 -18.87
N THR A 70 -14.20 -7.91 -17.71
CA THR A 70 -13.44 -6.77 -17.15
C THR A 70 -11.95 -6.88 -17.46
N PHE A 71 -11.40 -5.85 -18.12
CA PHE A 71 -9.96 -5.72 -18.30
C PHE A 71 -9.33 -4.98 -17.13
N THR A 72 -8.38 -5.60 -16.44
CA THR A 72 -7.65 -4.98 -15.33
C THR A 72 -6.23 -4.58 -15.74
N PRO A 73 -5.79 -3.36 -15.38
CA PRO A 73 -4.46 -2.85 -15.74
C PRO A 73 -3.33 -3.61 -15.02
N THR A 74 -3.61 -4.30 -13.92
CA THR A 74 -2.62 -5.11 -13.15
C THR A 74 -2.12 -6.34 -13.91
N THR A 75 -2.80 -6.73 -15.01
CA THR A 75 -2.33 -7.78 -15.92
C THR A 75 -1.14 -7.34 -16.77
N GLN A 76 -0.95 -6.03 -16.96
CA GLN A 76 0.16 -5.48 -17.72
C GLN A 76 1.39 -5.32 -16.81
N LEU A 77 2.50 -5.94 -17.18
CA LEU A 77 3.76 -5.84 -16.45
C LEU A 77 4.22 -4.38 -16.29
N SER A 78 3.97 -3.53 -17.30
CA SER A 78 4.30 -2.11 -17.28
C SER A 78 3.67 -1.37 -16.11
N MET A 79 2.40 -1.64 -15.80
CA MET A 79 1.70 -1.02 -14.66
C MET A 79 2.33 -1.47 -13.33
N ASN A 80 2.63 -2.76 -13.18
CA ASN A 80 3.22 -3.30 -11.97
C ASN A 80 4.62 -2.72 -11.74
N MET A 81 5.45 -2.62 -12.79
CA MET A 81 6.78 -2.02 -12.70
C MET A 81 6.72 -0.51 -12.42
N ALA A 82 5.76 0.20 -13.01
CA ALA A 82 5.55 1.62 -12.75
C ALA A 82 5.21 1.92 -11.28
N LEU A 83 4.55 0.98 -10.58
CA LEU A 83 4.29 1.10 -9.14
C LEU A 83 5.46 0.58 -8.29
N ALA A 84 6.05 -0.56 -8.66
CA ALA A 84 7.07 -1.24 -7.87
C ALA A 84 8.40 -0.47 -7.82
N VAL A 85 8.90 -0.01 -8.98
CA VAL A 85 10.23 0.61 -9.07
C VAL A 85 10.32 1.88 -8.22
N PRO A 86 9.37 2.85 -8.29
CA PRO A 86 9.45 4.05 -7.45
C PRO A 86 9.33 3.75 -5.95
N MET A 87 8.44 2.82 -5.58
CA MET A 87 8.24 2.44 -4.17
C MET A 87 9.49 1.79 -3.57
N TRP A 88 10.10 0.86 -4.31
CA TRP A 88 11.33 0.20 -3.90
C TRP A 88 12.52 1.18 -3.88
N LEU A 89 12.66 1.99 -4.93
CA LEU A 89 13.76 2.96 -5.00
C LEU A 89 13.67 3.99 -3.86
N ALA A 90 12.47 4.43 -3.50
CA ALA A 90 12.27 5.35 -2.40
C ALA A 90 12.77 4.77 -1.06
N THR A 91 12.50 3.51 -0.75
CA THR A 91 12.97 2.90 0.51
C THR A 91 14.50 2.74 0.52
N VAL A 92 15.09 2.35 -0.61
CA VAL A 92 16.56 2.24 -0.76
C VAL A 92 17.22 3.60 -0.57
N LEU A 93 16.75 4.64 -1.26
CA LEU A 93 17.31 5.99 -1.18
C LEU A 93 17.19 6.58 0.24
N ILE A 94 16.07 6.32 0.93
CA ILE A 94 15.89 6.76 2.32
C ILE A 94 16.85 6.03 3.26
N GLY A 95 17.06 4.72 3.06
CA GLY A 95 18.04 3.94 3.82
C GLY A 95 19.46 4.49 3.63
N MET A 96 19.88 4.69 2.38
CA MET A 96 21.18 5.26 2.04
C MET A 96 21.36 6.69 2.56
N ARG A 97 20.31 7.52 2.52
CA ARG A 97 20.36 8.92 2.97
C ARG A 97 20.46 9.02 4.50
N ASN A 98 19.71 8.20 5.23
CA ASN A 98 19.62 8.31 6.68
C ASN A 98 20.72 7.51 7.41
N GLN A 99 21.08 6.33 6.90
CA GLN A 99 22.03 5.42 7.53
C GLN A 99 22.86 4.69 6.44
N PRO A 100 23.83 5.37 5.78
CA PRO A 100 24.59 4.80 4.67
C PRO A 100 25.44 3.58 5.09
N THR A 101 26.03 3.60 6.29
CA THR A 101 26.87 2.50 6.79
C THR A 101 26.06 1.25 7.11
N VAL A 102 24.91 1.40 7.78
CA VAL A 102 24.02 0.27 8.13
C VAL A 102 23.37 -0.31 6.87
N SER A 103 22.92 0.54 5.95
CA SER A 103 22.31 0.09 4.69
C SER A 103 23.28 -0.68 3.80
N LEU A 104 24.55 -0.26 3.72
CA LEU A 104 25.59 -1.02 3.03
C LEU A 104 26.02 -2.26 3.84
N GLY A 105 26.01 -2.19 5.17
CA GLY A 105 26.31 -3.32 6.05
C GLY A 105 25.37 -4.51 5.84
N HIS A 106 24.10 -4.26 5.53
CA HIS A 106 23.13 -5.31 5.17
C HIS A 106 23.45 -6.06 3.87
N LEU A 107 24.43 -5.62 3.06
CA LEU A 107 24.92 -6.40 1.92
C LEU A 107 25.80 -7.58 2.36
N ASN A 108 26.32 -7.54 3.58
CA ASN A 108 27.05 -8.64 4.20
C ASN A 108 26.13 -9.40 5.18
N PRO A 109 26.24 -10.73 5.24
CA PRO A 109 25.57 -11.50 6.28
C PRO A 109 26.18 -11.15 7.66
N GLU A 110 25.31 -10.98 8.66
CA GLU A 110 25.74 -10.74 10.04
C GLU A 110 26.67 -11.88 10.51
N GLY A 111 27.89 -11.55 10.93
CA GLY A 111 28.90 -12.52 11.39
C GLY A 111 30.13 -12.72 10.50
N THR A 112 30.29 -11.94 9.43
CA THR A 112 31.54 -11.78 8.67
C THR A 112 32.12 -10.38 8.86
#